data_AF-A9ZRE3-F1
#
_entry.id   AF-A9ZRE3-F1
#
_cell.length_a   1.000
_cell.length_b   1.000
_cell.length_c   1.000
_cell.angle_alpha   90.00
_cell.angle_beta   90.00
_cell.angle_gamma   90.00
#
_symmetry.space_group_name_H-M   'P 1'
#
loop_
_entity.id
_entity.type
_entity.pdbx_description
1 polymer ?
#
loop_
_entity_poly.entity_id
_entity_poly.type
_entity_poly.pdbx_seq_one_letter_code
_entity_poly.pdbx_strand_id
1 'polypeptide(L)'
;NACGLTCDSSGAQAYVNLMSALRSRFGSELVTAAVPAGFSMINAANYGGAAAYVDWYNIMTYDFFGAWDGDGPTAYHAPLQSWSSIPTANFYADHAVQLYKSKGVPASKLVLGVPF
;
A
#
# COMPACT_ATOMS: atom_id res chain seq x y z
N ASN A 1 8.85 5.89 9.46
CA ASN A 1 9.15 4.56 8.91
C ASN A 1 8.77 3.52 9.95
N ALA A 2 7.61 2.88 9.81
CA ALA A 2 7.27 1.78 10.69
C ALA A 2 8.01 0.53 10.19
N CYS A 3 9.17 0.27 10.76
CA CYS A 3 9.84 -1.02 10.64
C CYS A 3 9.20 -2.00 11.64
N GLY A 4 9.18 -3.29 11.32
CA GLY A 4 8.79 -4.33 12.28
C GLY A 4 9.90 -4.61 13.29
N LEU A 5 10.27 -5.88 13.49
CA LEU A 5 11.43 -6.26 14.32
C LEU A 5 12.75 -5.70 13.77
N THR A 6 12.89 -5.66 12.44
CA THR A 6 14.01 -5.05 11.73
C THR A 6 13.50 -4.24 10.54
N CYS A 7 14.25 -3.22 10.16
CA CYS A 7 13.97 -2.47 8.93
C CYS A 7 14.42 -3.30 7.72
N ASP A 8 13.54 -3.46 6.74
CA ASP A 8 13.96 -3.90 5.42
C ASP A 8 14.81 -2.79 4.76
N SER A 9 15.96 -3.20 4.21
CA SER A 9 16.90 -2.34 3.50
C SER A 9 17.23 -2.88 2.10
N SER A 10 16.37 -3.76 1.58
CA SER A 10 16.55 -4.41 0.27
C SER A 10 16.51 -3.41 -0.90
N GLY A 11 16.00 -2.21 -0.68
CA GLY A 11 15.91 -1.13 -1.64
C GLY A 11 14.69 -1.24 -2.56
N ALA A 12 14.31 -0.13 -3.20
CA ALA A 12 13.03 -0.02 -3.91
C ALA A 12 12.87 -1.02 -5.07
N GLN A 13 13.98 -1.47 -5.67
CA GLN A 13 13.99 -2.38 -6.81
C GLN A 13 13.78 -3.84 -6.41
N ALA A 14 14.02 -4.22 -5.15
CA ALA A 14 13.85 -5.59 -4.68
C ALA A 14 12.43 -6.11 -4.94
N TYR A 15 11.41 -5.26 -4.73
CA TYR A 15 10.02 -5.62 -4.98
C TYR A 15 9.75 -5.92 -6.47
N VAL A 16 10.31 -5.14 -7.38
CA VAL A 16 10.18 -5.37 -8.83
C VAL A 16 10.83 -6.70 -9.22
N ASN A 17 12.02 -6.97 -8.69
CA ASN A 17 12.75 -8.22 -8.96
C ASN A 17 11.94 -9.43 -8.50
N LEU A 18 11.36 -9.36 -7.30
CA LEU A 18 10.50 -10.42 -6.76
C LEU A 18 9.26 -10.64 -7.63
N MET A 19 8.52 -9.57 -7.98
CA MET A 19 7.31 -9.71 -8.80
C MET A 19 7.62 -10.23 -10.20
N SER A 20 8.73 -9.79 -10.80
CA SER A 20 9.21 -10.30 -12.10
C SER A 20 9.56 -11.79 -12.05
N ALA A 21 10.24 -12.23 -10.99
CA ALA A 21 10.56 -13.64 -10.80
C ALA A 21 9.29 -14.50 -10.62
N LEU A 22 8.31 -14.02 -9.84
CA LEU A 22 7.02 -14.70 -9.68
C LEU A 22 6.28 -14.79 -11.01
N ARG A 23 6.14 -13.68 -11.76
CA ARG A 23 5.52 -13.71 -13.09
C ARG A 23 6.21 -14.71 -14.02
N SER A 24 7.53 -14.74 -14.02
CA SER A 24 8.30 -15.69 -14.83
C SER A 24 8.02 -17.15 -14.46
N ARG A 25 7.84 -17.44 -13.16
CA ARG A 25 7.59 -18.80 -12.66
C ARG A 25 6.14 -19.26 -12.87
N PHE A 26 5.18 -18.35 -12.70
CA PHE A 26 3.75 -18.66 -12.70
C PHE A 26 3.09 -18.46 -14.08
N GLY A 27 3.76 -17.82 -15.03
CA GLY A 27 3.29 -17.69 -16.40
C GLY A 27 1.95 -16.97 -16.47
N SER A 28 0.91 -17.68 -16.93
CA SER A 28 -0.46 -17.16 -17.08
C SER A 28 -1.34 -17.30 -15.83
N GLU A 29 -0.84 -17.91 -14.75
CA GLU A 29 -1.56 -17.94 -13.48
C GLU A 29 -1.60 -16.55 -12.83
N LEU A 30 -2.51 -16.36 -11.88
CA LEU A 30 -2.67 -15.08 -11.18
C LEU A 30 -1.49 -14.82 -10.23
N VAL A 31 -0.93 -13.62 -10.33
CA VAL A 31 0.05 -13.06 -9.40
C VAL A 31 -0.50 -11.75 -8.89
N THR A 32 -0.88 -11.69 -7.63
CA THR A 32 -1.41 -10.48 -6.98
C THR A 32 -0.61 -10.18 -5.72
N ALA A 33 -0.72 -8.97 -5.19
CA ALA A 33 -0.09 -8.63 -3.92
C ALA A 33 -0.97 -7.71 -3.08
N ALA A 34 -1.01 -7.95 -1.77
CA ALA A 34 -1.52 -6.98 -0.82
C ALA A 34 -0.43 -5.93 -0.54
N VAL A 35 -0.77 -4.64 -0.59
CA VAL A 35 0.19 -3.54 -0.55
C VAL A 35 -0.24 -2.44 0.44
N PRO A 36 0.70 -1.72 1.07
CA PRO A 36 0.39 -0.77 2.13
C PRO A 36 -0.33 0.48 1.62
N ALA A 37 -1.09 1.14 2.49
CA ALA A 37 -1.73 2.42 2.19
C ALA A 37 -0.99 3.66 2.74
N GLY A 38 0.08 3.47 3.52
CA GLY A 38 0.83 4.57 4.17
C GLY A 38 1.81 5.28 3.24
N PHE A 39 1.86 6.62 3.31
CA PHE A 39 2.71 7.46 2.44
C PHE A 39 4.18 7.02 2.40
N SER A 40 4.83 6.80 3.54
CA SER A 40 6.24 6.40 3.56
C SER A 40 6.47 5.01 2.95
N MET A 41 5.54 4.07 3.18
CA MET A 41 5.67 2.70 2.70
C MET A 41 5.46 2.63 1.19
N ILE A 42 4.47 3.35 0.66
CA ILE A 42 4.24 3.46 -0.79
C ILE A 42 5.47 4.08 -1.49
N ASN A 43 6.18 4.99 -0.82
CA ASN A 43 7.40 5.60 -1.36
C ASN A 43 8.67 4.73 -1.23
N ALA A 44 8.65 3.68 -0.40
CA ALA A 44 9.82 2.85 -0.15
C ALA A 44 10.10 1.81 -1.25
N ALA A 45 9.12 1.51 -2.12
CA ALA A 45 9.24 0.51 -3.17
C ALA A 45 8.74 1.00 -4.53
N ASN A 46 9.27 0.40 -5.62
CA ASN A 46 8.89 0.74 -6.98
C ASN A 46 7.64 -0.05 -7.43
N TYR A 47 6.48 0.31 -6.91
CA TYR A 47 5.21 -0.33 -7.27
C TYR A 47 4.79 -0.12 -8.72
N GLY A 48 5.16 1.03 -9.31
CA GLY A 48 4.92 1.34 -10.72
C GLY A 48 5.67 0.38 -11.65
N GLY A 49 6.97 0.19 -11.41
CA GLY A 49 7.76 -0.80 -12.15
C GLY A 49 7.29 -2.23 -11.94
N ALA A 50 6.84 -2.57 -10.73
CA ALA A 50 6.31 -3.90 -10.41
C ALA A 50 4.92 -4.17 -11.02
N ALA A 51 4.15 -3.12 -11.37
CA ALA A 51 2.77 -3.24 -11.86
C ALA A 51 2.65 -3.99 -13.19
N ALA A 52 3.74 -4.12 -13.96
CA ALA A 52 3.78 -4.93 -15.18
C ALA A 52 3.68 -6.44 -14.89
N TYR A 53 4.06 -6.88 -13.68
CA TYR A 53 4.21 -8.29 -13.35
C TYR A 53 3.06 -8.86 -12.52
N VAL A 54 2.27 -8.00 -11.88
CA VAL A 54 1.07 -8.41 -11.11
C VAL A 54 -0.20 -8.22 -11.95
N ASP A 55 -1.22 -9.03 -11.68
CA ASP A 55 -2.56 -8.84 -12.23
C ASP A 55 -3.23 -7.62 -11.60
N TRP A 56 -3.20 -7.52 -10.26
CA TRP A 56 -3.62 -6.34 -9.50
C TRP A 56 -2.98 -6.30 -8.10
N TYR A 57 -3.14 -5.15 -7.45
CA TYR A 57 -2.82 -4.92 -6.05
C TYR A 57 -4.10 -4.81 -5.22
N ASN A 58 -4.11 -5.46 -4.06
CA ASN A 58 -5.10 -5.24 -3.02
C ASN A 58 -4.53 -4.20 -2.04
N ILE A 59 -4.97 -2.94 -2.13
CA ILE A 59 -4.44 -1.89 -1.27
C ILE A 59 -5.08 -2.05 0.12
N MET A 60 -4.24 -2.17 1.15
CA MET A 60 -4.67 -2.33 2.54
C MET A 60 -5.12 -0.98 3.12
N THR A 61 -6.23 -0.42 2.62
CA THR A 61 -6.79 0.88 2.99
C THR A 61 -7.58 0.82 4.31
N TYR A 62 -6.96 0.22 5.31
CA TYR A 62 -7.46 0.03 6.66
C TYR A 62 -6.28 0.10 7.64
N ASP A 63 -6.55 0.02 8.93
CA ASP A 63 -5.56 0.11 10.01
C ASP A 63 -4.72 1.40 9.97
N PHE A 64 -5.32 2.50 9.50
CA PHE A 64 -4.69 3.82 9.56
C PHE A 64 -4.55 4.31 11.00
N PHE A 65 -5.53 4.02 11.85
CA PHE A 65 -5.55 4.38 13.26
C PHE A 65 -6.10 3.19 14.06
N GLY A 66 -5.65 3.01 15.29
CA GLY A 66 -6.08 1.88 16.10
C GLY A 66 -5.62 1.97 17.55
N ALA A 67 -5.98 0.96 18.34
CA ALA A 67 -5.77 0.95 19.78
C ALA A 67 -4.29 0.83 20.22
N TRP A 68 -3.36 0.66 19.28
CA TRP A 68 -1.92 0.72 19.58
C TRP A 68 -1.49 2.12 20.04
N ASP A 69 -2.21 3.17 19.66
CA ASP A 69 -2.05 4.53 20.19
C ASP A 69 -2.96 4.67 21.43
N GLY A 70 -2.50 4.13 22.57
CA GLY A 70 -3.31 3.97 23.78
C GLY A 70 -3.80 5.28 24.41
N ASP A 71 -3.08 6.38 24.23
CA ASP A 71 -3.46 7.72 24.69
C ASP A 71 -4.39 8.45 23.68
N GLY A 72 -4.75 7.77 22.58
CA GLY A 72 -5.55 8.34 21.50
C GLY A 72 -4.79 9.36 20.63
N PRO A 73 -5.52 10.20 19.88
CA PRO A 73 -6.99 10.30 19.82
C PRO A 73 -7.65 9.10 19.14
N THR A 74 -8.93 8.87 19.42
CA THR A 74 -9.75 7.95 18.62
C THR A 74 -9.95 8.51 17.21
N ALA A 75 -9.93 7.64 16.19
CA ALA A 75 -10.12 8.00 14.80
C ALA A 75 -10.67 6.81 13.99
N TYR A 76 -11.14 7.08 12.77
CA TYR A 76 -11.63 6.04 11.86
C TYR A 76 -10.47 5.20 11.34
N HIS A 77 -10.43 3.89 11.60
CA HIS A 77 -9.32 3.05 11.13
C HIS A 77 -9.25 2.89 9.59
N ALA A 78 -10.34 3.16 8.87
CA ALA A 78 -10.44 3.06 7.42
C ALA A 78 -11.21 4.24 6.79
N PRO A 79 -10.68 5.48 6.87
CA PRO A 79 -11.35 6.65 6.30
C PRO A 79 -11.15 6.71 4.78
N LEU A 80 -12.21 6.98 4.02
CA LEU A 80 -12.12 7.14 2.56
C LEU A 80 -11.46 8.47 2.17
N GLN A 81 -11.79 9.54 2.89
CA GLN A 81 -11.40 10.92 2.62
C GLN A 81 -10.76 11.57 3.87
N SER A 82 -10.05 12.68 3.68
CA SER A 82 -9.52 13.50 4.78
C SER A 82 -10.63 14.24 5.54
N TRP A 83 -10.33 14.69 6.76
CA TRP A 83 -11.17 15.63 7.53
C TRP A 83 -10.29 16.63 8.29
N SER A 84 -10.90 17.72 8.80
CA SER A 84 -10.17 18.86 9.38
C SER A 84 -9.31 18.51 10.61
N SER A 85 -9.72 17.50 11.39
CA SER A 85 -9.04 17.07 12.62
C SER A 85 -8.38 15.69 12.48
N ILE A 86 -8.02 15.28 11.27
CA ILE A 86 -7.33 13.99 11.06
C ILE A 86 -6.00 13.97 11.84
N PRO A 87 -5.74 12.97 12.72
CA PRO A 87 -4.54 12.98 13.56
C PRO A 87 -3.23 12.87 12.78
N THR A 88 -3.25 12.16 11.65
CA THR A 88 -2.09 11.98 10.77
C THR A 88 -2.48 12.34 9.35
N ALA A 89 -1.77 13.31 8.77
CA ALA A 89 -2.01 13.71 7.39
C ALA A 89 -1.84 12.51 6.44
N ASN A 90 -2.62 12.48 5.37
CA ASN A 90 -2.56 11.48 4.30
C ASN A 90 -2.97 10.04 4.71
N PHE A 91 -3.46 9.84 5.93
CA PHE A 91 -3.96 8.55 6.41
C PHE A 91 -5.42 8.34 6.03
N TYR A 92 -5.70 8.28 4.73
CA TYR A 92 -7.01 7.99 4.16
C TYR A 92 -6.89 7.35 2.77
N ALA A 93 -7.91 6.59 2.39
CA ALA A 93 -7.87 5.67 1.26
C ALA A 93 -7.67 6.36 -0.10
N ASP A 94 -8.36 7.49 -0.36
CA ASP A 94 -8.21 8.22 -1.63
C ASP A 94 -6.76 8.67 -1.85
N HIS A 95 -6.09 9.19 -0.81
CA HIS A 95 -4.70 9.60 -0.93
C HIS A 95 -3.79 8.42 -1.32
N ALA A 96 -3.97 7.24 -0.71
CA ALA A 96 -3.20 6.05 -1.09
C ALA A 96 -3.42 5.69 -2.56
N VAL A 97 -4.67 5.67 -3.04
CA VAL A 97 -5.01 5.39 -4.44
C VAL A 97 -4.37 6.41 -5.38
N GLN A 98 -4.47 7.71 -5.10
CA GLN A 98 -3.85 8.75 -5.93
C GLN A 98 -2.32 8.65 -5.94
N LEU A 99 -1.70 8.27 -4.82
CA LEU A 99 -0.25 8.10 -4.74
C LEU A 99 0.24 6.89 -5.56
N TYR A 100 -0.50 5.78 -5.56
CA TYR A 100 -0.18 4.65 -6.46
C TYR A 100 -0.30 5.04 -7.93
N LYS A 101 -1.35 5.76 -8.29
CA LYS A 101 -1.55 6.26 -9.66
C LYS A 101 -0.44 7.23 -10.08
N SER A 102 -0.03 8.16 -9.20
CA SER A 102 1.06 9.10 -9.50
C SER A 102 2.42 8.42 -9.67
N LYS A 103 2.58 7.20 -9.12
CA LYS A 103 3.73 6.32 -9.33
C LYS A 103 3.63 5.42 -10.57
N GLY A 104 2.60 5.59 -11.40
CA GLY A 104 2.44 4.87 -12.65
C GLY A 104 1.70 3.53 -12.54
N VAL A 105 1.05 3.23 -11.42
CA VAL A 105 0.18 2.05 -11.33
C VAL A 105 -1.15 2.32 -12.04
N PRO A 106 -1.58 1.50 -13.02
CA PRO A 106 -2.87 1.67 -13.67
C PRO A 106 -4.04 1.52 -12.68
N ALA A 107 -5.06 2.37 -12.79
CA ALA A 107 -6.24 2.31 -11.90
C ALA A 107 -6.98 0.97 -11.98
N SER A 108 -6.99 0.31 -13.15
CA SER A 108 -7.58 -1.02 -13.35
C SER A 108 -6.87 -2.14 -12.58
N LYS A 109 -5.68 -1.88 -12.03
CA LYS A 109 -4.91 -2.83 -11.21
C LYS A 109 -4.97 -2.51 -9.71
N LEU A 110 -5.83 -1.60 -9.29
CA LEU A 110 -5.95 -1.18 -7.89
C LEU A 110 -7.31 -1.62 -7.34
N VAL A 111 -7.29 -2.53 -6.37
CA VAL A 111 -8.46 -2.98 -5.62
C VAL A 111 -8.45 -2.31 -4.24
N LEU A 112 -9.53 -1.62 -3.90
CA LEU A 112 -9.70 -0.94 -2.61
C LEU A 112 -10.00 -1.95 -1.50
N GLY A 113 -9.32 -1.84 -0.36
CA GLY A 113 -9.54 -2.70 0.80
C GLY A 113 -10.73 -2.22 1.65
N VAL A 114 -11.55 -3.16 2.12
CA VAL A 114 -12.68 -2.92 3.02
C VAL A 114 -12.53 -3.82 4.26
N PRO A 115 -12.52 -3.25 5.48
CA PRO A 115 -12.47 -4.03 6.72
C PRO A 115 -13.86 -4.54 7.14
N PHE A 116 -13.94 -5.77 7.68
CA PHE A 116 -15.17 -6.43 8.15
C PHE A 116 -15.13 -6.69 9.67
#